data_AF-A0A1Y4VZH4-F1
#
_entry.id   AF-A0A1Y4VZH4-F1
#
_cell.length_a   1.000
_cell.length_b   1.000
_cell.length_c   1.000
_cell.angle_alpha   90.00
_cell.angle_beta   90.00
_cell.angle_gamma   90.00
#
_symmetry.space_group_name_H-M   'P 1'
#
loop_
_entity.id
_entity.type
_entity.pdbx_description
1 polymer ?
#
loop_
_entity_poly.entity_id
_entity_poly.type
_entity_poly.pdbx_seq_one_letter_code
_entity_poly.pdbx_strand_id
1 'polypeptide(L)'
;MTKEDKLQRKYLNRIFASCIIEKSHFRRLYISEQVKNLAKLRGESEEYVLLSIKNSLEEQIEAGTVFSANLSKILTINADLTAMLEVQEEVHA
;
A
#
# COMPACT_ATOMS: atom_id res chain seq x y z
N MET A 1 -0.24 11.31 -17.32
CA MET A 1 -0.76 10.57 -16.17
C MET A 1 -2.20 10.21 -16.44
N THR A 2 -2.48 8.92 -16.59
CA THR A 2 -3.81 8.39 -16.91
C THR A 2 -4.79 8.65 -15.75
N LYS A 3 -6.10 8.43 -15.97
CA LYS A 3 -7.09 8.51 -14.88
C LYS A 3 -6.83 7.43 -13.81
N GLU A 4 -6.35 6.26 -14.22
CA GLU A 4 -5.99 5.13 -13.35
C GLU A 4 -4.78 5.47 -12.48
N ASP A 5 -3.72 6.05 -13.08
CA ASP A 5 -2.53 6.50 -12.35
C ASP A 5 -2.87 7.52 -11.25
N LYS A 6 -3.80 8.44 -11.54
CA LYS A 6 -4.27 9.45 -10.57
C LYS A 6 -5.02 8.80 -9.41
N LEU A 7 -5.82 7.78 -9.68
CA LEU A 7 -6.58 7.06 -8.66
C LEU A 7 -5.64 6.23 -7.78
N GLN A 8 -4.70 5.50 -8.38
CA GLN A 8 -3.68 4.73 -7.66
C GLN A 8 -2.84 5.63 -6.75
N ARG A 9 -2.35 6.76 -7.27
CA ARG A 9 -1.56 7.73 -6.49
C ARG A 9 -2.33 8.34 -5.32
N LYS A 10 -3.64 8.55 -5.46
CA LYS A 10 -4.52 9.00 -4.35
C LYS A 10 -4.58 7.97 -3.22
N TYR A 11 -4.65 6.68 -3.55
CA TYR A 11 -4.71 5.61 -2.56
C TYR A 11 -3.36 5.36 -1.89
N LEU A 12 -2.26 5.41 -2.64
CA LEU A 12 -0.90 5.44 -2.07
C LEU A 12 -0.76 6.56 -1.05
N ASN A 13 -1.16 7.78 -1.41
CA ASN A 13 -1.10 8.91 -0.47
C ASN A 13 -1.95 8.70 0.79
N ARG A 14 -3.08 7.98 0.71
CA ARG A 14 -3.89 7.60 1.88
C ARG A 14 -3.20 6.53 2.74
N ILE A 15 -2.57 5.54 2.12
CA ILE A 15 -1.78 4.52 2.80
C ILE A 15 -0.57 5.16 3.50
N PHE A 16 0.15 6.05 2.83
CA PHE A 16 1.20 6.85 3.45
C PHE A 16 0.68 7.72 4.60
N ALA A 17 -0.47 8.38 4.43
CA ALA A 17 -1.07 9.19 5.49
C ALA A 17 -1.42 8.34 6.73
N SER A 18 -1.84 7.09 6.56
CA SER A 18 -2.11 6.16 7.66
C SER A 18 -0.88 5.81 8.49
N CYS A 19 0.32 6.13 7.98
CA CYS A 19 1.59 5.82 8.64
C CYS A 19 2.16 7.02 9.38
N ILE A 20 1.71 8.21 9.02
CA ILE A 20 1.97 9.45 9.75
C ILE A 20 1.03 9.56 10.96
N ILE A 21 -0.22 9.09 10.81
CA ILE A 21 -1.23 9.10 11.87
C ILE A 21 -1.02 7.88 12.77
N GLU A 22 -0.20 8.06 13.81
CA GLU A 22 0.03 7.12 14.90
C GLU A 22 -1.29 6.59 15.51
N LYS A 23 -1.63 5.31 15.22
CA LYS A 23 -1.85 4.23 16.21
C LYS A 23 -1.52 2.89 15.53
N SER A 24 -0.31 2.40 15.79
CA SER A 24 0.34 1.24 15.14
C SER A 24 -0.47 -0.06 15.12
N HIS A 25 -1.46 -0.24 16.00
CA HIS A 25 -2.20 -1.49 16.14
C HIS A 25 -3.20 -1.80 15.03
N PHE A 26 -3.67 -0.81 14.28
CA PHE A 26 -4.72 -1.01 13.25
C PHE A 26 -4.23 -0.76 11.82
N ARG A 27 -2.92 -0.57 11.62
CA ARG A 27 -2.36 -0.19 10.32
C ARG A 27 -2.65 -1.21 9.22
N ARG A 28 -2.46 -2.52 9.48
CA ARG A 28 -2.76 -3.59 8.52
C ARG A 28 -4.25 -3.65 8.15
N LEU A 29 -5.14 -3.47 9.13
CA LEU A 29 -6.58 -3.43 8.91
C LEU A 29 -6.98 -2.25 8.03
N TYR A 30 -6.38 -1.07 8.26
CA TYR A 30 -6.61 0.10 7.41
C TYR A 30 -6.09 -0.10 5.98
N ILE A 31 -4.87 -0.64 5.82
CA ILE A 31 -4.30 -0.97 4.51
C ILE A 31 -5.21 -1.95 3.78
N SER A 32 -5.66 -3.01 4.45
CA SER A 32 -6.61 -3.98 3.91
C SER A 32 -7.92 -3.32 3.44
N GLU A 33 -8.50 -2.40 4.24
CA GLU A 33 -9.70 -1.67 3.85
C GLU A 33 -9.45 -0.78 2.61
N GLN A 34 -8.29 -0.11 2.50
CA GLN A 34 -7.95 0.70 1.33
C GLN A 34 -7.74 -0.15 0.08
N VAL A 35 -7.06 -1.29 0.21
CA VAL A 35 -6.83 -2.26 -0.88
C VAL A 35 -8.18 -2.79 -1.38
N LYS A 36 -9.04 -3.24 -0.48
CA LYS A 36 -10.40 -3.73 -0.81
C LYS A 36 -11.24 -2.67 -1.53
N ASN A 37 -11.21 -1.44 -1.05
CA ASN A 37 -11.92 -0.34 -1.69
C ASN A 37 -11.38 -0.04 -3.09
N LEU A 38 -10.06 -0.07 -3.29
CA LEU A 38 -9.44 0.20 -4.58
C LEU A 38 -9.69 -0.96 -5.57
N ALA A 39 -9.60 -2.21 -5.12
CA ALA A 39 -9.94 -3.41 -5.89
C ALA A 39 -11.38 -3.33 -6.43
N LYS A 40 -12.33 -2.98 -5.55
CA LYS A 40 -13.74 -2.79 -5.94
C LYS A 40 -13.93 -1.68 -6.99
N LEU A 41 -13.19 -0.57 -6.88
CA LEU A 41 -13.28 0.54 -7.82
C LEU A 41 -12.67 0.22 -9.19
N ARG A 42 -11.62 -0.60 -9.22
CA ARG A 42 -10.90 -0.99 -10.44
C ARG A 42 -11.48 -2.24 -11.10
N GLY A 43 -12.30 -3.02 -10.39
CA GLY A 43 -12.74 -4.32 -10.86
C GLY A 43 -11.60 -5.34 -10.92
N GLU A 44 -10.61 -5.19 -10.03
CA GLU A 44 -9.40 -6.02 -9.96
C GLU A 44 -9.41 -6.87 -8.68
N SER A 45 -8.54 -7.87 -8.59
CA SER A 45 -8.34 -8.64 -7.36
C SER A 45 -7.64 -7.80 -6.28
N GLU A 46 -7.92 -8.11 -5.01
CA GLU A 46 -7.23 -7.47 -3.88
C GLU A 46 -5.71 -7.70 -3.95
N GLU A 47 -5.30 -8.90 -4.37
CA GLU A 47 -3.90 -9.29 -4.58
C GLU A 47 -3.20 -8.40 -5.61
N TYR A 48 -3.80 -8.20 -6.79
CA TYR A 48 -3.22 -7.36 -7.83
C TYR A 48 -3.09 -5.91 -7.37
N VAL A 49 -4.09 -5.39 -6.66
CA VAL A 49 -4.07 -4.05 -6.09
C VAL A 49 -3.00 -3.91 -5.02
N LEU A 50 -2.87 -4.91 -4.16
CA LEU A 50 -1.87 -4.95 -3.09
C LEU A 50 -0.45 -4.95 -3.67
N LEU A 51 -0.20 -5.77 -4.70
CA LEU A 51 1.06 -5.83 -5.43
C LEU A 51 1.37 -4.49 -6.12
N SER A 52 0.37 -3.89 -6.79
CA SER A 52 0.50 -2.58 -7.45
C SER A 52 0.85 -1.46 -6.47
N ILE A 53 0.26 -1.46 -5.27
CA ILE A 53 0.60 -0.51 -4.20
C ILE A 53 2.02 -0.74 -3.70
N LYS A 54 2.41 -2.00 -3.46
CA LYS A 54 3.76 -2.37 -3.01
C LYS A 54 4.83 -1.91 -4.00
N ASN A 55 4.68 -2.21 -5.28
CA ASN A 55 5.64 -1.82 -6.30
C ASN A 55 5.80 -0.29 -6.37
N SER A 56 4.70 0.46 -6.31
CA SER A 56 4.76 1.92 -6.34
C SER A 56 5.34 2.55 -5.06
N LEU A 57 5.25 1.84 -3.93
CA LEU A 57 5.95 2.21 -2.70
C LEU A 57 7.46 2.01 -2.84
N GLU A 58 7.87 0.86 -3.39
CA GLU A 58 9.27 0.52 -3.63
C GLU A 58 9.92 1.51 -4.61
N GLU A 59 9.25 1.84 -5.72
CA GLU A 59 9.70 2.87 -6.66
C GLU A 59 9.92 4.23 -5.99
N GLN A 60 9.06 4.62 -5.04
CA GLN A 60 9.20 5.91 -4.33
C GLN A 60 10.38 5.92 -3.36
N ILE A 61 10.68 4.78 -2.75
CA ILE A 61 11.85 4.58 -1.89
C ILE A 61 13.13 4.66 -2.74
N GLU A 62 13.18 3.93 -3.85
CA GLU A 62 14.32 3.92 -4.78
C GLU A 62 14.59 5.30 -5.39
N ALA A 63 13.54 6.03 -5.75
CA ALA A 63 13.64 7.38 -6.29
C ALA A 63 14.03 8.44 -5.22
N GLY A 64 14.15 8.07 -3.95
CA GLY A 64 14.46 9.02 -2.87
C GLY A 64 13.36 10.07 -2.63
N THR A 65 12.17 9.85 -3.18
CA THR A 65 11.02 10.77 -3.06
C THR A 65 10.36 10.71 -1.68
N VAL A 66 10.74 9.71 -0.89
CA VAL A 66 10.37 9.55 0.51
C VAL A 66 11.27 10.43 1.39
N PHE A 67 10.66 11.37 2.13
CA PHE A 67 11.37 12.20 3.10
C PHE A 67 12.02 11.33 4.19
N SER A 68 13.29 11.60 4.52
CA SER A 68 14.10 10.84 5.49
C SER A 68 13.45 10.70 6.87
N ALA A 69 12.71 11.72 7.33
CA ALA A 69 11.96 11.70 8.59
C ALA A 69 10.86 10.62 8.64
N ASN A 70 10.45 10.08 7.50
CA ASN A 70 9.39 9.09 7.37
C ASN A 70 9.89 7.72 6.87
N LEU A 71 11.18 7.55 6.60
CA LEU A 71 11.72 6.34 5.99
C LEU A 71 11.46 5.09 6.84
N SER A 72 11.71 5.15 8.16
CA SER A 72 11.46 4.01 9.06
C SER A 72 9.98 3.58 9.08
N LYS A 73 9.06 4.57 9.08
CA LYS A 73 7.61 4.32 9.02
C LYS A 73 7.25 3.66 7.69
N ILE A 74 7.85 4.10 6.59
CA ILE A 74 7.59 3.60 5.24
C ILE A 74 8.14 2.20 5.02
N LEU A 75 9.33 1.88 5.53
CA LEU A 75 9.85 0.51 5.53
C LEU A 75 8.95 -0.44 6.32
N THR A 76 8.33 0.05 7.41
CA THR A 76 7.35 -0.74 8.17
C THR A 76 6.09 -1.03 7.35
N ILE A 77 5.64 -0.10 6.50
CA ILE A 77 4.53 -0.34 5.56
C ILE A 77 4.93 -1.40 4.55
N ASN A 78 6.14 -1.30 3.99
CA ASN A 78 6.57 -2.25 2.97
C ASN A 78 6.59 -3.68 3.54
N ALA A 79 7.08 -3.84 4.78
CA ALA A 79 7.01 -5.11 5.49
C ALA A 79 5.58 -5.60 5.73
N ASP A 80 4.65 -4.70 6.09
CA ASP A 80 3.23 -5.06 6.25
C ASP A 80 2.57 -5.47 4.92
N LEU A 81 2.87 -4.78 3.81
CA LEU A 81 2.36 -5.13 2.48
C LEU A 81 2.91 -6.49 2.02
N THR A 82 4.19 -6.76 2.24
CA THR A 82 4.79 -8.07 1.97
C THR A 82 4.10 -9.19 2.76
N ALA A 83 3.94 -9.02 4.07
CA ALA A 83 3.27 -10.02 4.90
C ALA A 83 1.79 -10.25 4.49
N MET A 84 1.11 -9.21 3.99
CA MET A 84 -0.26 -9.36 3.46
C MET A 84 -0.30 -10.14 2.15
N LEU A 85 0.70 -9.98 1.28
CA LEU A 85 0.81 -10.75 0.04
C LEU A 85 1.09 -12.23 0.33
N GLU A 86 2.03 -12.51 1.23
CA GLU A 86 2.37 -13.89 1.64
C GLU A 86 1.13 -14.65 2.17
N VAL A 87 0.33 -13.99 3.02
CA VAL A 87 -0.94 -14.57 3.51
C VAL A 87 -1.96 -14.78 2.39
N GLN A 88 -2.02 -13.90 1.40
CA GLN A 88 -2.92 -14.09 0.26
C GLN A 88 -2.45 -15.25 -0.64
N GLU A 89 -1.15 -15.41 -0.87
CA GLU A 89 -0.61 -16.56 -1.63
C GLU A 89 -0.93 -17.89 -0.94
N GLU A 90 -0.77 -17.98 0.39
CA GLU A 90 -1.06 -19.20 1.17
C GLU A 90 -2.55 -19.61 1.14
N VAL A 91 -3.48 -18.65 0.99
CA VAL A 91 -4.93 -18.94 0.91
C VAL A 91 -5.34 -19.42 -0.49
N HIS A 92 -4.58 -19.08 -1.53
CA HIS A 92 -4.89 -19.44 -2.92
C HIS A 92 -4.16 -20.69 -3.43
N ALA A 93 -3.23 -21.26 -2.64
CA ALA A 93 -2.52 -22.52 -2.93
C ALA A 93 -3.32 -23.77 -2.52
#